data_AF-A0A970KJN6-F1
#
_entry.id   AF-A0A970KJN6-F1
#
_cell.length_a   1.000
_cell.length_b   1.000
_cell.length_c   1.000
_cell.angle_alpha   90.00
_cell.angle_beta   90.00
_cell.angle_gamma   90.00
#
_symmetry.space_group_name_H-M   'P 1'
#
loop_
_entity.id
_entity.type
_entity.pdbx_description
1 polymer ?
#
loop_
_entity_poly.entity_id
_entity_poly.type
_entity_poly.pdbx_seq_one_letter_code
_entity_poly.pdbx_strand_id
1 'polypeptide(L)'
;MKPKHNNFSRTGAAQNAASARDGFTLVEINLVLLLVGIGLVSLLGLFPVGLRQAGLATGDTVQAMFADRVLNTLQARASEITDWAEWSAFGASVLDGVSIDGKPIQAVDKISNYLGVEGNTIRYQLEFRQVFKDDKRLMRAIIRVSEREMGDLSKSPAYCTDLFFMGPPVP
;
A
#
# COMPACT_ATOMS: atom_id res chain seq x y z
N MET A 1 -67.31 -40.16 66.07
CA MET A 1 -66.84 -39.44 64.87
C MET A 1 -65.91 -38.32 65.30
N LYS A 2 -64.59 -38.57 65.24
CA LYS A 2 -63.46 -37.63 65.42
C LYS A 2 -62.27 -38.27 64.71
N PRO A 3 -61.54 -37.58 63.82
CA PRO A 3 -60.44 -38.18 63.06
C PRO A 3 -59.13 -38.08 63.86
N LYS A 4 -58.27 -39.10 63.80
CA LYS A 4 -56.93 -39.02 64.39
C LYS A 4 -55.88 -39.51 63.39
N HIS A 5 -55.32 -38.51 62.70
CA HIS A 5 -53.99 -38.37 62.12
C HIS A 5 -53.18 -39.63 61.78
N ASN A 6 -53.00 -39.87 60.48
CA ASN A 6 -51.90 -40.65 59.93
C ASN A 6 -50.63 -39.79 59.92
N ASN A 7 -49.62 -40.19 60.70
CA ASN A 7 -48.27 -39.65 60.63
C ASN A 7 -47.57 -40.19 59.37
N PHE A 8 -47.59 -39.39 58.30
CA PHE A 8 -46.74 -39.63 57.14
C PHE A 8 -45.41 -38.92 57.38
N SER A 9 -44.43 -39.65 57.93
CA SER A 9 -43.04 -39.22 57.95
C SER A 9 -42.51 -39.20 56.51
N ARG A 10 -42.66 -38.07 55.82
CA ARG A 10 -41.83 -37.74 54.65
C ARG A 10 -40.44 -37.38 55.17
N THR A 11 -39.65 -38.41 55.46
CA THR A 11 -38.20 -38.29 55.58
C THR A 11 -37.68 -37.74 54.25
N GLY A 12 -36.98 -36.61 54.33
CA GLY A 12 -36.40 -35.96 53.18
C GLY A 12 -35.48 -36.90 52.41
N ALA A 13 -35.80 -37.14 51.15
CA ALA A 13 -34.81 -37.46 50.15
C ALA A 13 -34.22 -36.13 49.65
N ALA A 14 -33.43 -35.50 50.53
CA ALA A 14 -32.37 -34.64 50.04
C ALA A 14 -31.22 -35.57 49.62
N GLN A 15 -30.55 -35.18 48.54
CA GLN A 15 -29.20 -35.61 48.16
C GLN A 15 -29.12 -36.99 47.50
N ASN A 16 -29.15 -36.98 46.17
CA ASN A 16 -27.90 -37.08 45.42
C ASN A 16 -28.17 -36.66 43.97
N ALA A 17 -28.28 -35.34 43.74
CA ALA A 17 -27.85 -34.82 42.45
C ALA A 17 -26.33 -35.04 42.42
N ALA A 18 -25.92 -36.24 42.01
CA ALA A 18 -24.54 -36.52 41.68
C ALA A 18 -24.15 -35.46 40.65
N SER A 19 -23.36 -34.48 41.09
CA SER A 19 -22.66 -33.61 40.18
C SER A 19 -21.74 -34.53 39.39
N ALA A 20 -22.22 -35.00 38.23
CA ALA A 20 -21.42 -35.70 37.26
C ALA A 20 -20.32 -34.71 36.90
N ARG A 21 -19.12 -34.96 37.41
CA ARG A 21 -17.92 -34.26 36.97
C ARG A 21 -17.72 -34.70 35.53
N ASP A 22 -18.21 -33.89 34.59
CA ASP A 22 -17.95 -34.05 33.17
C ASP A 22 -16.44 -33.91 32.96
N GLY A 23 -15.78 -35.04 32.77
CA GLY A 23 -14.38 -35.09 32.37
C GLY A 23 -14.30 -35.05 30.85
N PHE A 24 -13.32 -34.32 30.31
CA PHE A 24 -13.05 -34.31 28.88
C PHE A 24 -12.72 -35.73 28.39
N THR A 25 -13.37 -36.15 27.32
CA THR A 25 -13.09 -37.48 26.74
C THR A 25 -11.73 -37.47 26.02
N LEU A 26 -11.07 -38.62 25.94
CA LEU A 26 -9.81 -38.75 25.21
C LEU A 26 -9.96 -38.40 23.71
N VAL A 27 -11.14 -38.64 23.15
CA VAL A 27 -11.49 -38.25 21.78
C VAL A 27 -11.58 -36.73 21.65
N GLU A 28 -12.19 -36.06 22.61
CA GLU A 28 -12.35 -34.61 22.63
C GLU A 28 -11.01 -33.88 22.72
N ILE A 29 -10.11 -34.34 23.60
CA ILE A 29 -8.76 -33.76 23.73
C ILE A 29 -7.98 -33.94 22.43
N ASN A 30 -8.04 -35.13 21.80
CA ASN A 30 -7.35 -35.36 20.52
C ASN A 30 -7.90 -34.49 19.39
N LEU A 31 -9.22 -34.25 19.37
CA LEU A 31 -9.85 -33.36 18.39
C LEU A 31 -9.40 -31.91 18.60
N VAL A 32 -9.31 -31.45 19.86
CA VAL A 32 -8.78 -30.12 20.18
C VAL A 32 -7.31 -30.00 19.75
N LEU A 33 -6.47 -30.98 20.06
CA LEU A 33 -5.06 -30.98 19.67
C LEU A 33 -4.88 -30.97 18.14
N LEU A 34 -5.71 -31.72 17.41
CA LEU A 34 -5.71 -31.70 15.96
C LEU A 34 -6.07 -30.31 15.40
N LEU A 35 -7.15 -29.70 15.90
CA LEU A 35 -7.59 -28.37 15.45
C LEU A 35 -6.55 -27.30 15.77
N VAL A 36 -5.99 -27.32 16.98
CA VAL A 36 -4.93 -26.39 17.39
C VAL A 36 -3.71 -26.59 16.49
N GLY A 37 -3.32 -27.84 16.22
CA GLY A 37 -2.20 -28.16 15.33
C GLY A 37 -2.40 -27.59 13.91
N ILE A 38 -3.58 -27.80 13.30
CA ILE A 38 -3.90 -27.26 11.98
C ILE A 38 -3.89 -25.72 11.99
N GLY A 39 -4.46 -25.10 13.03
CA GLY A 39 -4.47 -23.65 13.19
C GLY A 39 -3.06 -23.07 13.28
N LEU A 40 -2.19 -23.70 14.07
CA LEU A 40 -0.82 -23.26 14.27
C LEU A 40 0.03 -23.41 13.00
N VAL A 41 -0.10 -24.54 12.29
CA VAL A 41 0.54 -24.74 10.98
C VAL A 41 0.07 -23.69 9.97
N SER A 42 -1.23 -23.37 9.95
CA SER A 42 -1.79 -22.36 9.05
C SER A 42 -1.23 -20.95 9.35
N LEU A 43 -1.15 -20.56 10.62
CA LEU A 43 -0.58 -19.27 11.03
C LEU A 43 0.90 -19.17 10.66
N LEU A 44 1.69 -20.21 10.94
CA LEU A 44 3.11 -20.23 10.61
C LEU A 44 3.36 -20.20 9.10
N GLY A 45 2.48 -20.82 8.30
CA GLY A 45 2.55 -20.77 6.83
C GLY A 45 2.15 -19.41 6.25
N LEU A 46 1.13 -18.76 6.83
CA LEU A 46 0.61 -17.50 6.30
C LEU A 46 1.45 -16.28 6.70
N PHE A 47 2.07 -16.30 7.88
CA PHE A 47 2.88 -15.20 8.40
C PHE A 47 3.97 -14.69 7.44
N PRO A 48 4.88 -15.52 6.90
CA PRO A 48 5.93 -15.04 5.98
C PRO A 48 5.35 -14.51 4.66
N VAL A 49 4.23 -15.07 4.20
CA VAL A 49 3.53 -14.57 3.00
C VAL A 49 2.96 -13.19 3.27
N GLY A 50 2.29 -13.00 4.41
CA GLY A 50 1.75 -11.70 4.84
C GLY A 50 2.83 -10.63 4.93
N LEU A 51 3.97 -10.93 5.56
CA LEU A 51 5.10 -9.98 5.64
C LEU A 51 5.65 -9.61 4.26
N ARG A 52 5.82 -10.59 3.37
CA ARG A 52 6.30 -10.33 2.02
C ARG A 52 5.35 -9.42 1.24
N GLN A 53 4.04 -9.69 1.31
CA GLN A 53 3.04 -8.87 0.63
C GLN A 53 2.94 -7.47 1.22
N ALA A 54 3.04 -7.33 2.55
CA ALA A 54 3.09 -6.02 3.20
C ALA A 54 4.31 -5.20 2.73
N GLY A 55 5.47 -5.83 2.56
CA GLY A 55 6.66 -5.17 2.01
C GLY A 55 6.46 -4.69 0.57
N LEU A 56 5.87 -5.52 -0.30
CA LEU A 56 5.57 -5.14 -1.68
C LEU A 56 4.58 -3.98 -1.74
N ALA A 57 3.48 -4.03 -0.98
CA ALA A 57 2.49 -2.97 -0.92
C ALA A 57 3.07 -1.65 -0.38
N THR A 58 4.00 -1.73 0.58
CA THR A 58 4.72 -0.55 1.08
C THR A 58 5.56 0.07 -0.03
N GLY A 59 6.33 -0.74 -0.76
CA GLY A 59 7.15 -0.25 -1.87
C GLY A 59 6.32 0.37 -3.00
N ASP A 60 5.16 -0.22 -3.34
CA ASP A 60 4.24 0.34 -4.33
C ASP A 60 3.69 1.71 -3.88
N THR A 61 3.37 1.85 -2.60
CA THR A 61 2.91 3.12 -2.01
C THR A 61 4.01 4.19 -2.06
N VAL A 62 5.24 3.83 -1.70
CA VAL A 62 6.40 4.74 -1.73
C VAL A 62 6.66 5.23 -3.16
N GLN A 63 6.62 4.34 -4.15
CA GLN A 63 6.79 4.68 -5.56
C GLN A 63 5.68 5.60 -6.08
N ALA A 64 4.42 5.30 -5.73
CA ALA A 64 3.28 6.13 -6.12
C ALA A 64 3.36 7.53 -5.48
N MET A 65 3.71 7.63 -4.20
CA MET A 65 3.88 8.92 -3.52
C MET A 65 5.03 9.74 -4.11
N PHE A 66 6.15 9.10 -4.46
CA PHE A 66 7.24 9.79 -5.13
C PHE A 66 6.81 10.32 -6.50
N ALA A 67 6.16 9.48 -7.31
CA ALA A 67 5.66 9.88 -8.61
C ALA A 67 4.67 11.06 -8.50
N ASP A 68 3.73 10.99 -7.56
CA ASP A 68 2.75 12.05 -7.32
C ASP A 68 3.43 13.38 -6.95
N ARG A 69 4.43 13.36 -6.06
CA ARG A 69 5.22 14.58 -5.73
C ARG A 69 5.90 15.16 -6.97
N VAL A 70 6.60 14.32 -7.76
CA VAL A 70 7.26 14.78 -8.99
C VAL A 70 6.25 15.39 -9.95
N LEU A 71 5.16 14.68 -10.25
CA LEU A 71 4.16 15.13 -11.22
C LEU A 71 3.45 16.40 -10.76
N ASN A 72 3.13 16.53 -9.47
CA ASN A 72 2.54 17.75 -8.92
C ASN A 72 3.50 18.95 -8.97
N THR A 73 4.80 18.73 -8.71
CA THR A 73 5.81 19.79 -8.90
C THR A 73 5.93 20.19 -10.36
N LEU A 74 5.98 19.22 -11.28
CA LEU A 74 6.01 19.50 -12.73
C LEU A 74 4.75 20.25 -13.19
N GLN A 75 3.58 19.89 -12.66
CA GLN A 75 2.31 20.58 -12.92
C GLN A 75 2.38 22.05 -12.49
N ALA A 76 2.87 22.31 -11.28
CA ALA A 76 3.03 23.67 -10.77
C ALA A 76 3.98 24.48 -11.67
N ARG A 77 5.14 23.92 -12.05
CA ARG A 77 6.11 24.59 -12.93
C ARG A 77 5.56 24.82 -14.34
N ALA A 78 4.86 23.83 -14.90
CA ALA A 78 4.22 23.97 -16.20
C ALA A 78 3.18 25.11 -16.22
N SER A 79 2.50 25.39 -15.10
CA SER A 79 1.55 26.48 -14.98
C SER A 79 2.20 27.87 -14.96
N GLU A 80 3.49 27.95 -14.63
CA GLU A 80 4.28 29.19 -14.64
C GLU A 80 4.80 29.53 -16.05
N ILE A 81 4.89 28.54 -16.95
CA ILE A 81 5.36 28.73 -18.32
C ILE A 81 4.26 29.35 -19.19
N THR A 82 4.37 30.65 -19.42
CA THR A 82 3.46 31.39 -20.32
C THR A 82 4.05 31.70 -21.69
N ASP A 83 5.37 31.56 -21.85
CA ASP A 83 6.07 31.81 -23.10
C ASP A 83 6.09 30.55 -23.99
N TRP A 84 5.79 30.73 -25.28
CA TRP A 84 5.72 29.60 -26.21
C TRP A 84 7.09 29.03 -26.57
N ALA A 85 8.13 29.87 -26.67
CA ALA A 85 9.47 29.39 -26.94
C ALA A 85 9.97 28.52 -25.77
N GLU A 86 9.69 28.95 -24.54
CA GLU A 86 9.98 28.17 -23.33
C GLU A 86 9.18 26.86 -23.27
N TRP A 87 7.89 26.90 -23.63
CA TRP A 87 7.05 25.70 -23.76
C TRP A 87 7.55 24.74 -24.85
N SER A 88 8.07 25.26 -25.97
CA SER A 88 8.60 24.42 -27.05
C SER A 88 9.86 23.65 -26.62
N ALA A 89 10.59 24.18 -25.62
CA ALA A 89 11.74 23.55 -24.97
C ALA A 89 11.36 22.85 -23.63
N PHE A 90 10.08 22.46 -23.47
CA PHE A 90 9.46 22.04 -22.21
C PHE A 90 10.33 21.19 -21.28
N GLY A 91 10.95 20.12 -21.79
CA GLY A 91 11.71 19.18 -20.95
C GLY A 91 12.90 19.81 -20.23
N ALA A 92 13.55 20.81 -20.83
CA ALA A 92 14.62 21.56 -20.17
C ALA A 92 14.05 22.62 -19.22
N SER A 93 13.03 23.37 -19.67
CA SER A 93 12.44 24.47 -18.92
C SER A 93 11.74 24.01 -17.64
N VAL A 94 10.93 22.94 -17.72
CA VAL A 94 10.14 22.44 -16.58
C VAL A 94 11.01 21.81 -15.49
N LEU A 95 12.19 21.30 -15.85
CA LEU A 95 13.12 20.69 -14.90
C LEU A 95 14.08 21.70 -14.28
N ASP A 96 14.15 22.93 -14.80
CA ASP A 96 15.07 23.92 -14.29
C ASP A 96 14.73 24.32 -12.85
N GLY A 97 15.72 24.19 -11.96
CA GLY A 97 15.59 24.45 -10.54
C GLY A 97 14.66 23.50 -9.76
N VAL A 98 14.11 22.46 -10.38
CA VAL A 98 13.22 21.51 -9.69
C VAL A 98 14.03 20.59 -8.79
N SER A 99 13.66 20.54 -7.51
CA SER A 99 14.25 19.60 -6.55
C SER A 99 13.18 18.96 -5.67
N ILE A 100 13.41 17.70 -5.30
CA ILE A 100 12.62 16.96 -4.32
C ILE A 100 13.55 16.55 -3.20
N ASP A 101 13.17 16.87 -1.97
CA ASP A 101 13.99 16.61 -0.77
C ASP A 101 15.43 17.15 -0.90
N GLY A 102 15.58 18.32 -1.54
CA GLY A 102 16.87 18.98 -1.78
C GLY A 102 17.72 18.35 -2.89
N LYS A 103 17.19 17.36 -3.62
CA LYS A 103 17.87 16.72 -4.76
C LYS A 103 17.28 17.18 -6.08
N PRO A 104 18.09 17.65 -7.04
CA PRO A 104 17.59 18.10 -8.33
C PRO A 104 16.97 16.93 -9.10
N ILE A 105 15.85 17.18 -9.79
CA ILE A 105 15.19 16.17 -10.61
C ILE A 105 15.71 16.23 -12.04
N GLN A 106 16.27 15.11 -12.50
CA GLN A 106 16.73 14.92 -13.89
C GLN A 106 15.83 13.96 -14.67
N ALA A 107 16.04 13.83 -15.98
CA ALA A 107 15.27 12.91 -16.83
C ALA A 107 15.46 11.43 -16.44
N VAL A 108 16.65 11.02 -15.99
CA VAL A 108 16.90 9.67 -15.48
C VAL A 108 17.85 9.81 -14.30
N ASP A 109 17.46 9.34 -13.13
CA ASP A 109 18.34 9.41 -11.95
C ASP A 109 17.97 8.39 -10.86
N LYS A 110 18.77 8.39 -9.80
CA LYS A 110 18.55 7.66 -8.56
C LYS A 110 18.70 8.58 -7.35
N ILE A 111 17.78 8.42 -6.40
CA ILE A 111 17.84 9.09 -5.11
C ILE A 111 18.14 8.03 -4.05
N SER A 112 19.37 8.05 -3.52
CA SER A 112 19.77 7.23 -2.37
C SER A 112 19.28 7.84 -1.06
N ASN A 113 19.11 6.99 -0.05
CA ASN A 113 18.59 7.32 1.28
C ASN A 113 17.24 8.05 1.21
N TYR A 114 16.35 7.58 0.33
CA TYR A 114 15.03 8.18 0.16
C TYR A 114 14.23 8.06 1.46
N LEU A 115 13.47 9.12 1.78
CA LEU A 115 12.76 9.27 3.08
C LEU A 115 13.67 9.20 4.31
N GLY A 116 14.97 9.43 4.17
CA GLY A 116 15.93 9.38 5.28
C GLY A 116 16.25 7.97 5.78
N VAL A 117 15.83 6.93 5.05
CA VAL A 117 16.11 5.53 5.39
C VAL A 117 17.41 5.11 4.71
N GLU A 118 18.41 4.77 5.51
CA GLU A 118 19.71 4.31 4.99
C GLU A 118 19.54 3.08 4.10
N GLY A 119 20.18 3.11 2.92
CA GLY A 119 20.12 2.03 1.95
C GLY A 119 18.85 2.01 1.09
N ASN A 120 17.82 2.80 1.41
CA ASN A 120 16.65 2.90 0.54
C ASN A 120 16.96 3.75 -0.69
N THR A 121 16.78 3.21 -1.90
CA THR A 121 17.06 3.89 -3.16
C THR A 121 15.85 3.86 -4.05
N ILE A 122 15.47 5.03 -4.57
CA ILE A 122 14.44 5.15 -5.59
C ILE A 122 15.08 5.52 -6.91
N ARG A 123 14.84 4.72 -7.95
CA ARG A 123 15.26 4.97 -9.32
C ARG A 123 14.07 5.45 -10.11
N TYR A 124 14.29 6.39 -11.00
CA TYR A 124 13.22 6.87 -11.84
C TYR A 124 13.69 7.29 -13.22
N GLN A 125 12.74 7.29 -14.15
CA GLN A 125 12.89 7.78 -15.50
C GLN A 125 11.68 8.63 -15.85
N LEU A 126 11.93 9.88 -16.20
CA LEU A 126 10.96 10.85 -16.64
C LEU A 126 11.07 11.03 -18.15
N GLU A 127 9.92 11.02 -18.81
CA GLU A 127 9.78 11.20 -20.25
C GLU A 127 8.66 12.20 -20.52
N PHE A 128 8.91 13.11 -21.46
CA PHE A 128 7.90 14.07 -21.92
C PHE A 128 7.51 13.75 -23.36
N ARG A 129 6.21 13.67 -23.63
CA ARG A 129 5.67 13.41 -24.97
C ARG A 129 4.61 14.43 -25.34
N GLN A 130 4.65 14.93 -26.57
CA GLN A 130 3.50 15.64 -27.13
C GLN A 130 2.36 14.65 -27.36
N VAL A 131 1.16 15.01 -26.90
CA VAL A 131 -0.01 14.12 -27.01
C VAL A 131 -0.64 14.19 -28.39
N PHE A 132 -0.74 15.41 -28.94
CA PHE A 132 -1.29 15.65 -30.26
C PHE A 132 -0.23 16.18 -31.21
N LYS A 133 -0.28 15.72 -32.47
CA LYS A 133 0.63 16.16 -33.52
C LYS A 133 0.35 17.60 -33.96
N ASP A 134 -0.93 17.97 -33.98
CA ASP A 134 -1.40 19.27 -34.50
C ASP A 134 -1.57 20.31 -33.39
N ASP A 135 -1.83 19.87 -32.15
CA ASP A 135 -1.91 20.74 -30.97
C ASP A 135 -0.74 20.49 -30.02
N LYS A 136 0.28 21.33 -30.14
CA LYS A 136 1.51 21.28 -29.31
C LYS A 136 1.31 21.85 -27.90
N ARG A 137 0.09 22.28 -27.54
CA ARG A 137 -0.22 22.81 -26.20
C ARG A 137 -0.33 21.74 -25.14
N LEU A 138 -0.49 20.47 -25.52
CA LEU A 138 -0.62 19.36 -24.58
C LEU A 138 0.66 18.53 -24.53
N MET A 139 1.30 18.53 -23.37
CA MET A 139 2.48 17.71 -23.04
C MET A 139 2.09 16.66 -22.00
N ARG A 140 2.48 15.41 -22.21
CA ARG A 140 2.35 14.34 -21.22
C ARG A 140 3.68 14.11 -20.54
N ALA A 141 3.70 14.26 -19.22
CA ALA A 141 4.80 13.78 -18.39
C ALA A 141 4.52 12.33 -18.00
N ILE A 142 5.49 11.45 -18.21
CA ILE A 142 5.45 10.04 -17.83
C ILE A 142 6.64 9.78 -16.91
N ILE A 143 6.39 9.32 -15.69
CA ILE A 143 7.44 8.89 -14.78
C ILE A 143 7.33 7.39 -14.51
N ARG A 144 8.45 6.69 -14.65
CA ARG A 144 8.61 5.30 -14.24
C ARG A 144 9.46 5.27 -12.99
N VAL A 145 9.02 4.53 -11.98
CA VAL A 145 9.66 4.54 -10.66
C VAL A 145 9.89 3.12 -10.18
N SER A 146 11.05 2.87 -9.56
CA SER A 146 11.35 1.58 -8.93
C SER A 146 12.18 1.78 -7.67
N GLU A 147 11.80 1.11 -6.59
CA GLU A 147 12.61 1.00 -5.36
C GLU A 147 13.72 -0.06 -5.49
N ARG A 148 13.74 -0.82 -6.60
CA ARG A 148 14.76 -1.85 -6.82
C ARG A 148 16.04 -1.22 -7.35
N GLU A 149 17.15 -1.52 -6.68
CA GLU A 149 18.46 -1.04 -7.07
C GLU A 149 18.85 -1.50 -8.50
N MET A 150 18.48 -2.73 -8.87
CA MET A 150 18.75 -3.32 -10.18
C MET A 150 17.45 -3.62 -10.95
N GLY A 151 17.57 -3.63 -12.28
CA GLY A 151 16.47 -3.97 -13.18
C GLY A 151 16.18 -2.88 -14.21
N ASP A 152 15.39 -3.27 -15.20
CA ASP A 152 14.95 -2.41 -16.29
C ASP A 152 13.72 -1.58 -15.85
N LEU A 153 13.86 -0.26 -15.87
CA LEU A 153 12.81 0.69 -15.54
C LEU A 153 11.65 0.63 -16.53
N SER A 154 11.84 0.11 -17.74
CA SER A 154 10.78 -0.04 -18.75
C SER A 154 9.62 -0.93 -18.26
N LYS A 155 9.91 -1.87 -17.35
CA LYS A 155 8.93 -2.79 -16.74
C LYS A 155 8.34 -2.28 -15.43
N SER A 156 8.81 -1.13 -14.96
CA SER A 156 8.32 -0.55 -13.72
C SER A 156 7.00 0.19 -13.94
N PRO A 157 6.18 0.36 -12.88
CA PRO A 157 4.95 1.14 -12.96
C PRO A 157 5.20 2.50 -13.58
N ALA A 158 4.32 2.91 -14.49
CA ALA A 158 4.35 4.22 -15.13
C ALA A 158 3.19 5.05 -14.60
N TYR A 159 3.49 6.25 -14.15
CA TYR A 159 2.54 7.26 -13.74
C TYR A 159 2.60 8.40 -14.75
N CYS A 160 1.46 9.00 -15.08
CA CYS A 160 1.44 10.09 -16.03
C CYS A 160 0.47 11.20 -15.63
N THR A 161 0.79 12.41 -16.07
CA THR A 161 -0.11 13.56 -16.02
C THR A 161 -0.02 14.33 -17.34
N ASP A 162 -1.11 15.00 -17.68
CA ASP A 162 -1.21 15.83 -18.87
C ASP A 162 -1.13 17.30 -18.47
N LEU A 163 -0.24 18.02 -19.14
CA LEU A 163 0.16 19.41 -18.88
C LEU A 163 -0.27 20.26 -20.06
N PHE A 164 -0.99 21.35 -19.78
CA PHE A 164 -1.54 22.22 -20.80
C PHE A 164 -0.88 23.60 -20.78
N PHE A 165 -0.50 24.09 -21.94
CA PHE A 165 0.02 25.44 -22.11
C PHE A 165 -1.08 26.49 -21.85
N MET A 166 -0.88 27.31 -20.82
CA MET A 166 -1.85 28.36 -20.42
C MET A 166 -1.55 29.73 -21.02
N GLY A 167 -0.49 29.87 -21.81
CA GLY A 167 -0.12 31.12 -22.45
C GLY A 167 -1.09 31.55 -23.56
N PRO A 168 -0.94 32.79 -24.06
CA PRO A 168 -1.77 33.32 -25.13
C PRO A 168 -1.70 32.43 -26.39
N PRO A 169 -2.75 32.42 -27.22
CA PRO A 169 -2.73 31.63 -28.44
C PRO A 169 -1.57 32.08 -29.34
N VAL A 170 -0.77 31.10 -29.76
CA VAL A 170 0.30 31.31 -30.73
C VAL A 170 -0.33 31.78 -32.06
N PRO A 171 0.15 32.89 -32.66
CA PRO A 171 -0.35 33.38 -33.94
C PRO A 171 -0.03 32.45 -35.10
#